data_AF-A0A0C2DC96-F1
#
_entry.id   AF-A0A0C2DC96-F1
#
_cell.length_a   1.000
_cell.length_b   1.000
_cell.length_c   1.000
_cell.angle_alpha   90.00
_cell.angle_beta   90.00
_cell.angle_gamma   90.00
#
_symmetry.space_group_name_H-M   'P 1'
#
loop_
_entity.id
_entity.type
_entity.pdbx_description
1 polymer ?
#
loop_
_entity_poly.entity_id
_entity_poly.type
_entity_poly.pdbx_seq_one_letter_code
_entity_poly.pdbx_strand_id
1 'polypeptide(L)'
;YQGNSEWEVTSITVKTVITTDPDGKKFQELHYSIELKRHSAYYVYVLFLPTFITAALCLIGLFTPFNNVGDRSERTTLGLTTLLSLAVILNIIGDDMPKSFTLPQLAKYVLAEILLCCAGVLVTVILLVAHQRVLTRQFLPPSRMAKDEWNRSEPNKLRIRTLISAHEWREERRALSELEETLKVTLF
;
A
#
# COMPACT_ATOMS: atom_id res chain seq x y z
N TYR A 1 -12.14 -12.59 -41.78
CA TYR A 1 -11.79 -11.75 -40.62
C TYR A 1 -11.25 -12.66 -39.53
N GLN A 2 -9.97 -12.53 -39.19
CA GLN A 2 -9.40 -13.14 -37.99
C GLN A 2 -9.78 -12.18 -36.85
N GLY A 3 -10.73 -12.58 -36.01
CA GLY A 3 -11.34 -11.72 -35.00
C GLY A 3 -10.31 -11.18 -34.00
N ASN A 4 -10.40 -9.90 -33.68
CA ASN A 4 -9.63 -9.30 -32.59
C ASN A 4 -10.26 -9.73 -31.25
N SER A 5 -9.46 -10.15 -30.28
CA SER A 5 -9.95 -10.67 -28.99
C SER A 5 -10.58 -9.60 -28.09
N GLU A 6 -10.27 -8.32 -28.35
CA GLU A 6 -10.72 -7.20 -27.50
C GLU A 6 -12.04 -6.58 -27.96
N TRP A 7 -12.37 -6.69 -29.25
CA TRP A 7 -13.47 -5.97 -29.88
C TRP A 7 -14.36 -6.91 -30.66
N GLU A 8 -15.57 -7.11 -30.16
CA GLU A 8 -16.61 -7.88 -30.83
C GLU A 8 -17.40 -6.93 -31.74
N VAL A 9 -17.36 -7.19 -33.04
CA VAL A 9 -18.20 -6.45 -34.00
C VAL A 9 -19.64 -6.95 -33.84
N THR A 10 -20.51 -6.10 -33.31
CA THR A 10 -21.89 -6.48 -32.98
C THR A 10 -22.81 -6.29 -34.19
N SER A 11 -22.65 -5.19 -34.93
CA SER A 11 -23.38 -4.96 -36.18
C SER A 11 -22.60 -4.04 -37.13
N ILE A 12 -22.79 -4.23 -38.43
CA ILE A 12 -22.31 -3.33 -39.47
C ILE A 12 -23.52 -2.92 -40.29
N THR A 13 -23.87 -1.64 -40.28
CA THR A 13 -24.99 -1.09 -41.05
C THR A 13 -24.46 -0.11 -42.09
N VAL A 14 -24.90 -0.26 -43.34
CA VAL A 14 -24.56 0.67 -44.43
C VAL A 14 -25.81 1.43 -44.82
N LYS A 15 -25.75 2.76 -44.77
CA LYS A 15 -26.84 3.64 -45.18
C LYS A 15 -26.36 4.54 -46.31
N THR A 16 -27.10 4.59 -47.40
CA THR A 16 -26.87 5.54 -48.48
C THR A 16 -27.74 6.77 -48.24
N VAL A 17 -27.11 7.93 -48.09
CA VAL A 17 -27.79 9.21 -47.89
C VAL A 17 -27.51 10.09 -49.10
N ILE A 18 -28.55 10.70 -49.66
CA ILE A 18 -28.40 11.67 -50.74
C ILE A 18 -28.50 13.06 -50.11
N THR A 19 -27.36 13.72 -49.93
CA THR A 19 -27.28 15.07 -49.38
C THR A 19 -27.35 16.08 -50.54
N THR A 20 -28.09 17.17 -50.36
CA THR A 20 -28.17 18.26 -51.34
C THR A 20 -27.45 19.46 -50.76
N ASP A 21 -26.47 19.97 -51.51
CA ASP A 21 -25.71 21.17 -51.16
C ASP A 21 -26.57 22.44 -51.30
N PRO A 22 -26.23 23.56 -50.64
CA PRO A 22 -26.96 24.83 -50.78
C PRO A 22 -27.07 25.32 -52.25
N ASP A 23 -26.09 24.95 -53.09
CA ASP A 23 -26.05 25.25 -54.53
C ASP A 23 -26.92 24.30 -55.39
N GLY A 24 -27.72 23.42 -54.77
CA GLY A 24 -28.66 22.52 -55.46
C GLY A 24 -28.04 21.27 -56.08
N LYS A 25 -26.74 21.04 -55.90
CA LYS A 25 -26.06 19.81 -56.34
C LYS A 25 -26.36 18.66 -55.38
N LYS A 26 -26.75 17.50 -55.92
CA LYS A 26 -27.01 16.28 -55.15
C LYS A 26 -25.76 15.40 -55.13
N PHE A 27 -25.34 15.02 -53.93
CA PHE A 27 -24.23 14.09 -53.70
C PHE A 27 -24.76 12.83 -53.03
N GLN A 28 -24.27 11.67 -53.48
CA GLN A 28 -24.59 10.39 -52.85
C GLN A 28 -23.46 10.04 -51.88
N GLU A 29 -23.79 10.00 -50.61
CA GLU A 29 -22.88 9.62 -49.54
C GLU A 29 -23.20 8.21 -49.05
N LEU A 30 -22.17 7.41 -48.80
CA LEU A 30 -22.30 6.13 -48.11
C LEU A 30 -21.84 6.28 -46.67
N HIS A 31 -22.76 6.09 -45.72
CA HIS A 31 -22.49 6.13 -44.29
C HIS A 31 -22.35 4.69 -43.78
N TYR A 32 -21.14 4.34 -43.35
CA TYR A 32 -20.85 3.05 -42.71
C TYR A 32 -20.92 3.22 -41.20
N SER A 33 -21.87 2.58 -40.54
CA SER A 33 -21.99 2.53 -39.09
C SER A 33 -21.53 1.17 -38.59
N ILE A 34 -20.46 1.15 -37.78
CA ILE A 34 -19.89 -0.07 -37.20
C ILE A 34 -20.11 -0.02 -35.70
N GLU A 35 -20.86 -0.97 -35.17
CA GLU A 35 -21.08 -1.12 -33.73
C GLU A 35 -20.07 -2.12 -33.17
N LEU A 36 -19.24 -1.65 -32.25
CA LEU A 36 -18.19 -2.43 -31.59
C LEU A 36 -18.49 -2.55 -30.10
N LYS A 37 -18.41 -3.78 -29.56
CA LYS A 37 -18.57 -4.06 -28.13
C LYS A 37 -17.23 -4.47 -27.53
N ARG A 38 -16.83 -3.80 -26.46
CA ARG A 38 -15.60 -4.08 -25.71
C ARG A 38 -15.86 -5.06 -24.56
N HIS A 39 -15.00 -6.06 -24.39
CA HIS A 39 -15.07 -6.98 -23.24
C HIS A 39 -14.28 -6.40 -22.04
N SER A 40 -14.95 -5.73 -21.09
CA SER A 40 -14.28 -4.97 -20.02
C SER A 40 -13.95 -5.75 -18.74
N ALA A 41 -14.48 -6.97 -18.57
CA ALA A 41 -14.37 -7.73 -17.31
C ALA A 41 -12.92 -8.06 -16.93
N TYR A 42 -12.06 -8.33 -17.91
CA TYR A 42 -10.65 -8.62 -17.70
C TYR A 42 -9.91 -7.46 -17.00
N TYR A 43 -10.11 -6.22 -17.48
CA TYR A 43 -9.47 -5.04 -16.91
C TYR A 43 -9.86 -4.81 -15.45
N VAL A 44 -11.12 -5.11 -15.10
CA VAL A 44 -11.60 -5.02 -13.72
C VAL A 44 -10.84 -6.00 -12.82
N TYR A 45 -10.73 -7.27 -13.20
CA TYR A 45 -9.97 -8.24 -12.40
C TYR A 45 -8.49 -7.88 -12.26
N VAL A 46 -7.87 -7.35 -13.31
CA VAL A 46 -6.48 -6.88 -13.29
C VAL A 46 -6.29 -5.70 -12.32
N LEU A 47 -7.31 -4.87 -12.07
CA LEU A 47 -7.28 -3.80 -11.07
C LEU A 47 -7.50 -4.32 -9.63
N PHE A 48 -8.43 -5.25 -9.43
CA PHE A 48 -8.77 -5.77 -8.09
C PHE A 48 -7.72 -6.74 -7.50
N LEU A 49 -7.12 -7.58 -8.34
CA LEU A 49 -6.18 -8.61 -7.90
C LEU A 49 -4.98 -8.04 -7.13
N PRO A 50 -4.34 -6.95 -7.57
CA PRO A 50 -3.22 -6.38 -6.86
C PRO A 50 -3.55 -5.40 -5.71
N THR A 51 -4.76 -4.82 -5.67
CA THR A 51 -5.22 -4.13 -4.45
C THR A 51 -5.40 -5.13 -3.30
N PHE A 52 -5.88 -6.34 -3.61
CA PHE A 52 -5.93 -7.44 -2.64
C PHE A 52 -4.54 -7.88 -2.16
N ILE A 53 -3.57 -8.02 -3.08
CA ILE A 53 -2.17 -8.34 -2.74
C ILE A 53 -1.56 -7.25 -1.86
N THR A 54 -1.85 -5.97 -2.16
CA THR A 54 -1.43 -4.83 -1.35
C THR A 54 -1.97 -4.90 0.08
N ALA A 55 -3.27 -5.14 0.24
CA ALA A 55 -3.88 -5.29 1.56
C ALA A 55 -3.26 -6.48 2.34
N ALA A 56 -3.04 -7.61 1.68
CA ALA A 56 -2.43 -8.80 2.30
C ALA A 56 -0.99 -8.55 2.75
N LEU A 57 -0.17 -7.88 1.95
CA LEU A 57 1.21 -7.57 2.32
C LEU A 57 1.30 -6.47 3.39
N CYS A 58 0.36 -5.52 3.45
CA CYS A 58 0.24 -4.61 4.60
C CYS A 58 -0.07 -5.37 5.90
N LEU A 59 -0.97 -6.36 5.84
CA LEU A 59 -1.26 -7.24 6.98
C LEU A 59 -0.03 -8.06 7.36
N ILE A 60 0.64 -8.71 6.41
CA ILE A 60 1.85 -9.51 6.66
C ILE A 60 2.96 -8.63 7.24
N GLY A 61 3.20 -7.43 6.69
CA GLY A 61 4.20 -6.49 7.19
C GLY A 61 3.95 -6.09 8.64
N LEU A 62 2.69 -6.05 9.05
CA LEU A 62 2.28 -5.74 10.42
C LEU A 62 2.06 -6.98 11.33
N PHE A 63 1.99 -8.19 10.79
CA PHE A 63 2.14 -9.43 11.57
C PHE A 63 3.62 -9.86 11.71
N THR A 64 4.47 -9.35 10.84
CA THR A 64 5.92 -9.54 10.90
C THR A 64 6.63 -8.83 12.08
N PRO A 65 6.06 -7.92 12.91
CA PRO A 65 6.76 -7.37 14.06
C PRO A 65 6.68 -8.25 15.33
N PHE A 66 6.33 -9.55 15.26
CA PHE A 66 6.29 -10.42 16.45
C PHE A 66 7.23 -11.63 16.48
N ASN A 67 7.84 -12.02 15.36
CA ASN A 67 8.77 -13.16 15.34
C ASN A 67 10.22 -12.68 15.12
N ASN A 68 10.97 -12.66 16.23
CA ASN A 68 12.43 -12.73 16.38
C ASN A 68 13.33 -11.54 15.98
N VAL A 69 14.02 -11.01 17.00
CA VAL A 69 15.46 -10.72 17.12
C VAL A 69 16.20 -10.26 15.85
N GLY A 70 16.75 -9.03 15.91
CA GLY A 70 17.91 -8.57 15.13
C GLY A 70 17.65 -8.32 13.64
N ASP A 71 17.94 -7.11 13.18
CA ASP A 71 18.02 -6.72 11.75
C ASP A 71 16.69 -6.76 10.96
N ARG A 72 15.63 -6.20 11.57
CA ARG A 72 14.22 -6.40 11.19
C ARG A 72 13.45 -5.15 10.75
N SER A 73 14.07 -4.30 9.93
CA SER A 73 13.42 -3.14 9.29
C SER A 73 13.53 -3.18 7.76
N GLU A 74 14.62 -3.74 7.24
CA GLU A 74 14.92 -3.79 5.81
C GLU A 74 13.86 -4.57 5.01
N ARG A 75 13.47 -5.76 5.48
CA ARG A 75 12.53 -6.65 4.76
C ARG A 75 11.10 -6.10 4.67
N THR A 76 10.62 -5.44 5.71
CA THR A 76 9.29 -4.80 5.72
C THR A 76 9.26 -3.58 4.80
N THR A 77 10.36 -2.81 4.78
CA THR A 77 10.50 -1.63 3.91
C THR A 77 10.57 -2.03 2.44
N LEU A 78 11.31 -3.09 2.11
CA LEU A 78 11.36 -3.66 0.75
C LEU A 78 9.99 -4.22 0.30
N GLY A 79 9.22 -4.81 1.22
CA GLY A 79 7.84 -5.23 0.96
C GLY A 79 6.92 -4.04 0.68
N LEU A 80 7.02 -2.95 1.46
CA LEU A 80 6.21 -1.75 1.27
C LEU A 80 6.53 -1.02 -0.05
N THR A 81 7.80 -0.95 -0.45
CA THR A 81 8.19 -0.26 -1.69
C THR A 81 7.74 -1.03 -2.94
N THR A 82 7.82 -2.36 -2.92
CA THR A 82 7.30 -3.21 -4.00
C THR A 82 5.78 -3.12 -4.11
N LEU A 83 5.08 -3.00 -2.98
CA LEU A 83 3.65 -2.71 -2.94
C LEU A 83 3.27 -1.35 -3.52
N LEU A 84 3.95 -0.29 -3.10
CA LEU A 84 3.70 1.06 -3.61
C LEU A 84 3.96 1.14 -5.11
N SER A 85 5.02 0.48 -5.59
CA SER A 85 5.33 0.37 -7.02
C SER A 85 4.21 -0.34 -7.79
N LEU A 86 3.74 -1.48 -7.27
CA LEU A 86 2.62 -2.23 -7.86
C LEU A 86 1.36 -1.35 -7.91
N ALA A 87 1.01 -0.66 -6.82
CA ALA A 87 -0.12 0.25 -6.73
C ALA A 87 -0.06 1.40 -7.75
N VAL A 88 1.11 2.01 -7.96
CA VAL A 88 1.28 3.09 -8.96
C VAL A 88 1.07 2.57 -10.37
N ILE A 89 1.66 1.42 -10.72
CA ILE A 89 1.50 0.80 -12.05
C ILE A 89 0.02 0.53 -12.35
N LEU A 90 -0.77 0.19 -11.34
CA LEU A 90 -2.19 -0.11 -11.52
C LEU A 90 -3.05 1.12 -11.65
N ASN A 91 -2.72 2.20 -10.93
CA ASN A 91 -3.37 3.48 -11.14
C ASN A 91 -3.13 3.97 -12.57
N ILE A 92 -1.93 3.77 -13.12
CA ILE A 92 -1.63 4.07 -14.53
C ILE A 92 -2.51 3.22 -15.47
N ILE A 93 -2.60 1.91 -15.25
CA ILE A 93 -3.45 1.01 -16.06
C ILE A 93 -4.94 1.39 -15.94
N GLY A 94 -5.38 1.81 -14.75
CA GLY A 94 -6.75 2.27 -14.50
C GLY A 94 -7.06 3.62 -15.15
N ASP A 95 -6.06 4.51 -15.23
CA ASP A 95 -6.17 5.82 -15.88
C ASP A 95 -6.11 5.73 -17.41
N ASP A 96 -5.35 4.78 -17.94
CA ASP A 96 -5.29 4.47 -19.38
C ASP A 96 -6.61 3.86 -19.90
N MET A 97 -7.46 3.35 -19.00
CA MET A 97 -8.79 2.90 -19.38
C MET A 97 -9.66 4.13 -19.70
N PRO A 98 -10.19 4.26 -20.94
CA PRO A 98 -10.91 5.46 -21.34
C PRO A 98 -12.14 5.64 -20.46
N LYS A 99 -12.14 6.76 -19.71
CA LYS A 99 -13.24 7.23 -18.86
C LYS A 99 -14.39 7.68 -19.75
N SER A 100 -15.14 6.74 -20.30
CA SER A 100 -16.31 7.02 -21.15
C SER A 100 -17.42 7.64 -20.31
N PHE A 101 -17.97 8.78 -20.73
CA PHE A 101 -19.04 9.53 -20.05
C PHE A 101 -20.35 8.74 -19.75
N THR A 102 -20.48 7.50 -20.23
CA THR A 102 -21.54 6.54 -19.89
C THR A 102 -21.07 5.60 -18.76
N LEU A 103 -21.08 6.12 -17.53
CA LEU A 103 -20.42 5.55 -16.34
C LEU A 103 -21.29 4.85 -15.26
N PRO A 104 -22.54 4.37 -15.45
CA PRO A 104 -23.34 3.88 -14.33
C PRO A 104 -22.86 2.55 -13.72
N GLN A 105 -22.11 1.71 -14.47
CA GLN A 105 -21.54 0.45 -13.97
C GLN A 105 -20.06 0.59 -13.55
N LEU A 106 -19.24 1.32 -14.32
CA LEU A 106 -17.85 1.59 -13.95
C LEU A 106 -17.76 2.38 -12.63
N ALA A 107 -18.67 3.34 -12.40
CA ALA A 107 -18.73 4.08 -11.13
C ALA A 107 -18.98 3.17 -9.92
N LYS A 108 -19.73 2.07 -10.07
CA LYS A 108 -19.95 1.09 -8.97
C LYS A 108 -18.66 0.35 -8.64
N TYR A 109 -17.85 0.01 -9.64
CA TYR A 109 -16.57 -0.66 -9.43
C TYR A 109 -15.54 0.27 -8.79
N VAL A 110 -15.45 1.50 -9.26
CA VAL A 110 -14.57 2.53 -8.66
C VAL A 110 -14.99 2.82 -7.22
N LEU A 111 -16.30 2.91 -6.94
CA LEU A 111 -16.80 3.06 -5.57
C LEU A 111 -16.41 1.86 -4.69
N ALA A 112 -16.53 0.64 -5.20
CA ALA A 112 -16.13 -0.58 -4.48
C ALA A 112 -14.62 -0.62 -4.21
N GLU A 113 -13.81 -0.18 -5.17
CA GLU A 113 -12.35 -0.09 -5.04
C GLU A 113 -11.94 0.96 -4.00
N ILE A 114 -12.57 2.14 -4.00
CA ILE A 114 -12.35 3.17 -2.97
C ILE A 114 -12.74 2.63 -1.58
N LEU A 115 -13.88 1.93 -1.46
CA LEU A 115 -14.30 1.32 -0.20
C LEU A 115 -13.32 0.24 0.29
N LEU A 116 -12.80 -0.59 -0.62
CA LEU A 116 -11.78 -1.61 -0.32
C LEU A 116 -10.49 -0.96 0.19
N CYS A 117 -10.02 0.10 -0.47
CA CYS A 117 -8.85 0.89 -0.04
C CYS A 117 -9.09 1.53 1.34
N CYS A 118 -10.25 2.15 1.58
CA CYS A 118 -10.59 2.72 2.88
C CYS A 118 -10.61 1.66 3.99
N ALA A 119 -11.18 0.47 3.72
CA ALA A 119 -11.19 -0.64 4.67
C ALA A 119 -9.76 -1.12 4.98
N GLY A 120 -8.90 -1.28 3.97
CA GLY A 120 -7.50 -1.66 4.14
C GLY A 120 -6.71 -0.66 5.00
N VAL A 121 -6.91 0.64 4.78
CA VAL A 121 -6.30 1.70 5.59
C VAL A 121 -6.81 1.67 7.03
N LEU A 122 -8.12 1.53 7.24
CA LEU A 122 -8.70 1.44 8.59
C LEU A 122 -8.15 0.26 9.37
N VAL A 123 -8.07 -0.92 8.76
CA VAL A 123 -7.51 -2.12 9.39
C VAL A 123 -6.03 -1.90 9.75
N THR A 124 -5.26 -1.30 8.85
CA THR A 124 -3.84 -0.97 9.08
C THR A 124 -3.67 -0.01 10.27
N VAL A 125 -4.51 1.03 10.37
CA VAL A 125 -4.49 1.99 11.48
C VAL A 125 -4.88 1.33 12.80
N ILE A 126 -5.94 0.52 12.83
CA ILE A 126 -6.37 -0.21 14.04
C ILE A 126 -5.25 -1.12 14.53
N LEU A 127 -4.64 -1.85 13.61
CA LEU A 127 -3.55 -2.75 13.94
C LEU A 127 -2.30 -2.01 14.42
N LEU A 128 -1.95 -0.87 13.81
CA LEU A 128 -0.85 -0.02 14.27
C LEU A 128 -1.10 0.49 15.69
N VAL A 129 -2.32 0.96 15.97
CA VAL A 129 -2.72 1.41 17.30
C VAL A 129 -2.70 0.27 18.31
N ALA A 130 -3.17 -0.93 17.94
CA ALA A 130 -3.15 -2.11 18.79
C ALA A 130 -1.70 -2.52 19.13
N HIS A 131 -0.83 -2.57 18.12
CA HIS A 131 0.59 -2.86 18.29
C HIS A 131 1.26 -1.85 19.23
N GLN A 132 1.01 -0.55 19.03
CA GLN A 132 1.56 0.51 19.87
C GLN A 132 1.04 0.41 21.31
N ARG A 133 -0.25 0.07 21.52
CA ARG A 133 -0.81 -0.17 22.86
C ARG A 133 -0.24 -1.43 23.53
N VAL A 134 0.01 -2.50 22.79
CA VAL A 134 0.64 -3.73 23.33
C VAL A 134 2.08 -3.47 23.75
N LEU A 135 2.89 -2.81 22.91
CA LEU A 135 4.24 -2.41 23.28
C LEU A 135 4.25 -1.45 24.48
N THR A 136 3.33 -0.48 24.51
CA THR A 136 3.19 0.44 25.66
C THR A 136 2.78 -0.32 26.93
N ARG A 137 1.95 -1.37 26.84
CA ARG A 137 1.56 -2.22 27.97
C ARG A 137 2.69 -3.12 28.46
N GLN A 138 3.61 -3.55 27.60
CA GLN A 138 4.81 -4.30 28.01
C GLN A 138 5.88 -3.38 28.65
N PHE A 139 5.83 -2.07 28.39
CA PHE A 139 6.80 -1.07 28.89
C PHE A 139 6.31 -0.20 30.05
N LEU A 140 5.16 -0.51 30.66
CA LEU A 140 4.74 0.12 31.92
C LEU A 140 5.32 -0.69 33.09
N PRO A 141 6.44 -0.27 33.70
CA PRO A 141 6.91 -0.90 34.93
C PRO A 141 5.82 -0.86 36.03
N PRO A 142 5.83 -1.81 36.97
CA PRO A 142 4.90 -1.82 38.10
C PRO A 142 4.97 -0.48 38.83
N SER A 143 3.83 0.16 39.13
CA SER A 143 3.77 1.61 39.48
C SER A 143 4.70 2.07 40.62
N ARG A 144 5.16 1.16 41.48
CA ARG A 144 6.16 1.44 42.52
C ARG A 144 7.61 1.31 42.01
N MET A 145 7.97 0.18 41.40
CA MET A 145 9.29 -0.01 40.77
C MET A 145 9.55 0.99 39.64
N ALA A 146 8.51 1.27 38.84
CA ALA A 146 8.46 2.27 37.80
C ALA A 146 8.93 3.65 38.27
N LYS A 147 8.43 4.07 39.42
CA LYS A 147 8.60 5.44 39.90
C LYS A 147 10.02 5.64 40.42
N ASP A 148 10.55 4.63 41.08
CA ASP A 148 11.92 4.62 41.61
C ASP A 148 12.98 4.48 40.52
N GLU A 149 12.69 3.73 39.45
CA GLU A 149 13.57 3.60 38.28
C GLU A 149 13.44 4.79 37.31
N TRP A 150 12.24 5.35 37.14
CA TRP A 150 12.00 6.55 36.34
C TRP A 150 12.73 7.77 36.91
N ASN A 151 12.67 7.99 38.23
CA ASN A 151 13.41 9.06 38.89
C ASN A 151 14.93 8.91 38.74
N ARG A 152 15.43 7.67 38.61
CA ARG A 152 16.85 7.36 38.41
C ARG A 152 17.29 7.35 36.94
N SER A 153 16.36 7.38 35.99
CA SER A 153 16.69 7.37 34.56
C SER A 153 17.19 8.74 34.09
N GLU A 154 18.39 8.77 33.51
CA GLU A 154 18.94 9.96 32.88
C GLU A 154 18.37 10.12 31.46
N PRO A 155 18.10 11.37 31.03
CA PRO A 155 17.59 11.64 29.69
C PRO A 155 18.64 11.27 28.63
N ASN A 156 18.18 10.72 27.50
CA ASN A 156 19.05 10.41 26.37
C ASN A 156 19.55 11.70 25.67
N LYS A 157 20.42 11.55 24.65
CA LYS A 157 20.95 12.67 23.84
C LYS A 157 19.85 13.56 23.22
N LEU A 158 18.63 13.04 23.06
CA LEU A 158 17.47 13.76 22.53
C LEU A 158 16.58 14.38 23.64
N ARG A 159 17.05 14.41 24.89
CA ARG A 159 16.33 14.89 26.09
C ARG A 159 15.05 14.13 26.41
N ILE A 160 14.86 12.93 25.86
CA ILE A 160 13.71 12.06 26.13
C ILE A 160 14.14 11.03 27.18
N ARG A 161 13.33 10.84 28.23
CA ARG A 161 13.56 9.79 29.25
C ARG A 161 12.81 8.52 28.82
N THR A 162 13.55 7.45 28.53
CA THR A 162 12.99 6.12 28.28
C THR A 162 13.69 5.10 29.18
N LEU A 163 12.98 4.04 29.60
CA LEU A 163 13.55 3.00 30.46
C LEU A 163 14.53 2.09 29.69
N ILE A 164 14.33 1.97 28.38
CA ILE A 164 15.17 1.17 27.46
C ILE A 164 16.60 1.72 27.44
N SER A 165 16.77 3.05 27.32
CA SER A 165 18.10 3.67 27.27
C SER A 165 18.87 3.51 28.58
N ALA A 166 18.18 3.42 29.72
CA ALA A 166 18.81 3.20 31.02
C ALA A 166 19.35 1.77 31.20
N HIS A 167 18.77 0.79 30.49
CA HIS A 167 19.28 -0.59 30.46
C HIS A 167 20.50 -0.69 29.55
N GLU A 168 20.41 -0.14 28.34
CA GLU A 168 21.48 -0.15 27.34
C GLU A 168 22.76 0.52 27.86
N TRP A 169 22.63 1.67 28.56
CA TRP A 169 23.75 2.35 29.21
C TRP A 169 24.35 1.59 30.41
N ARG A 170 23.57 0.68 31.03
CA ARG A 170 24.04 -0.17 32.15
C ARG A 170 24.86 -1.34 31.63
N GLU A 171 24.54 -1.87 30.46
CA GLU A 171 25.34 -2.88 29.76
C GLU A 171 26.66 -2.30 29.25
N GLU A 172 26.65 -1.11 28.64
CA GLU A 172 27.88 -0.43 28.23
C GLU A 172 28.85 -0.21 29.40
N ARG A 173 28.35 0.26 30.56
CA ARG A 173 29.21 0.48 31.73
C ARG A 173 29.73 -0.81 32.35
N ARG A 174 28.98 -1.91 32.27
CA ARG A 174 29.44 -3.22 32.74
C ARG A 174 30.56 -3.76 31.85
N ALA A 175 30.43 -3.61 30.53
CA ALA A 175 31.49 -3.96 29.58
C ALA A 175 32.78 -3.15 29.83
N LEU A 176 32.65 -1.86 30.16
CA LEU A 176 33.80 -1.02 30.48
C LEU A 176 34.48 -1.43 31.80
N SER A 177 33.73 -1.84 32.82
CA SER A 177 34.33 -2.32 34.07
C SER A 177 35.07 -3.65 33.91
N GLU A 178 34.57 -4.55 33.06
CA GLU A 178 35.25 -5.81 32.74
C GLU A 178 36.55 -5.57 31.95
N LEU A 179 36.54 -4.59 31.05
CA LEU A 179 37.75 -4.14 30.36
C LEU A 179 38.76 -3.51 31.33
N GLU A 180 38.32 -2.76 32.33
CA GLU A 180 39.21 -2.17 33.34
C GLU A 180 39.83 -3.23 34.26
N GLU A 181 39.06 -4.25 34.65
CA GLU A 181 39.59 -5.37 35.44
C GLU A 181 40.58 -6.23 34.63
N THR A 182 40.26 -6.54 33.37
CA THR A 182 41.17 -7.31 32.50
C THR A 182 42.48 -6.57 32.24
N LEU A 183 42.43 -5.24 32.07
CA LEU A 183 43.63 -4.38 31.98
C LEU A 183 44.46 -4.38 33.27
N LYS A 184 43.82 -4.38 34.45
CA LYS A 184 44.54 -4.47 35.74
C LYS A 184 45.20 -5.83 35.95
N VAL A 185 44.56 -6.92 35.52
CA VAL A 185 45.11 -8.29 35.62
C VAL A 185 46.25 -8.53 34.63
N THR A 186 46.29 -7.84 33.48
CA THR A 186 47.37 -7.99 32.49
C THR A 186 48.57 -7.06 32.72
N LEU A 187 48.45 -6.03 33.57
CA LEU A 187 49.51 -5.07 33.89
C LEU A 187 50.29 -5.41 35.18
N PHE A 188 50.08 -6.58 35.77
CA PHE A 188 50.87 -7.14 36.88
C PHE A 188 51.45 -8.52 36.51
#